data_AF-A0A7K2PEY7-F1
#
_entry.id   AF-A0A7K2PEY7-F1
#
_cell.length_a   1.000
_cell.length_b   1.000
_cell.length_c   1.000
_cell.angle_alpha   90.00
_cell.angle_beta   90.00
_cell.angle_gamma   90.00
#
_symmetry.space_group_name_H-M   'P 1'
#
loop_
_entity.id
_entity.type
_entity.pdbx_description
1 polymer ?
#
loop_
_entity_poly.entity_id
_entity_poly.type
_entity_poly.pdbx_seq_one_letter_code
_entity_poly.pdbx_strand_id
1 'polypeptide(L)'
;MTTMVNGPRPFHDRLVAQPRPTGLALAPDGTRLILSVQALDDEGTRYMSELWEVDPAGDRAPRRVPGSRQGDSAPAFAADGTLLFLADRESGECDEEPGPSLWSLTDGDAAERIAHHPGGTTAFTAAARADALACTAALLPGAKDLRTHADLLRRRRRAGVNAANRTATRTDRFRALVSHAGLWNLESFQGATDMHAYFRKIFGDPRSRRERYEADSPHLDAARLTTPMLIVHGGQDSRVPESQSRELHHDLRRQNVPTGFLYFPDESHGVEAPNHLRLLYETVLGFLDHHVLGEEWRRPELL
;
A
#
# COMPACT_ATOMS: atom_id res chain seq x y z
N MET A 1 1.83 1.97 52.45
CA MET A 1 3.07 1.81 51.67
C MET A 1 2.68 1.31 50.29
N THR A 2 2.53 2.23 49.34
CA THR A 2 2.18 1.90 47.95
C THR A 2 3.48 1.58 47.21
N THR A 3 3.77 0.29 47.05
CA THR A 3 4.88 -0.18 46.24
C THR A 3 4.55 0.04 44.76
N MET A 4 5.23 1.00 44.13
CA MET A 4 5.29 1.10 42.67
C MET A 4 6.02 -0.12 42.12
N VAL A 5 5.29 -1.01 41.45
CA VAL A 5 5.89 -2.14 40.72
C VAL A 5 6.31 -1.63 39.34
N ASN A 6 7.57 -1.21 39.23
CA ASN A 6 8.26 -1.09 37.94
C ASN A 6 8.61 -2.51 37.46
N GLY A 7 7.67 -3.18 36.78
CA GLY A 7 7.96 -4.45 36.11
C GLY A 7 8.76 -4.21 34.82
N PRO A 8 9.86 -4.95 34.56
CA PRO A 8 10.56 -4.82 33.29
C PRO A 8 9.68 -5.38 32.17
N ARG A 9 9.25 -4.53 31.23
CA ARG A 9 8.77 -5.03 29.94
C ARG A 9 9.88 -5.93 29.35
N PRO A 10 9.59 -7.12 28.79
CA PRO A 10 10.56 -7.96 28.10
C PRO A 10 11.50 -7.12 27.22
N PHE A 11 12.77 -7.51 27.11
CA PHE A 11 13.75 -6.77 26.29
C PHE A 11 13.21 -6.42 24.89
N HIS A 12 12.47 -7.34 24.28
CA HIS A 12 11.83 -7.16 22.98
C HIS A 12 10.83 -5.99 22.98
N ASP A 13 9.97 -5.88 23.98
CA ASP A 13 9.01 -4.78 24.10
C ASP A 13 9.70 -3.44 24.27
N ARG A 14 10.80 -3.40 25.03
CA ARG A 14 11.61 -2.17 25.18
C ARG A 14 12.32 -1.80 23.89
N LEU A 15 12.88 -2.79 23.17
CA LEU A 15 13.55 -2.58 21.89
C LEU A 15 12.57 -2.08 20.81
N VAL A 16 11.36 -2.64 20.79
CA VAL A 16 10.29 -2.26 19.87
C VAL A 16 9.76 -0.86 20.20
N ALA A 17 9.55 -0.53 21.49
CA ALA A 17 9.04 0.76 21.91
C ALA A 17 10.08 1.89 21.93
N GLN A 18 11.38 1.58 21.78
CA GLN A 18 12.45 2.58 21.82
C GLN A 18 12.32 3.59 20.67
N PRO A 19 12.17 4.90 20.96
CA PRO A 19 12.17 5.92 19.92
C PRO A 19 13.53 6.03 19.23
N ARG A 20 13.51 6.26 17.92
CA ARG A 20 14.71 6.28 17.07
C ARG A 20 14.83 7.61 16.34
N PRO A 21 15.90 8.37 16.53
CA PRO A 21 16.22 9.49 15.65
C PRO A 21 16.51 8.97 14.24
N THR A 22 15.81 9.50 13.24
CA THR A 22 15.93 9.09 11.83
C THR A 22 16.39 10.23 10.91
N GLY A 23 16.36 11.47 11.40
CA GLY A 23 16.83 12.66 10.67
C GLY A 23 17.17 13.80 11.62
N LEU A 24 18.05 14.70 11.18
CA LEU A 24 18.56 15.83 11.94
C LEU A 24 18.77 17.02 11.00
N ALA A 25 18.31 18.21 11.39
CA ALA A 25 18.56 19.46 10.67
C ALA A 25 18.86 20.59 11.65
N LEU A 26 19.96 21.29 11.41
CA LEU A 26 20.34 22.50 12.13
C LEU A 26 19.98 23.72 11.28
N ALA A 27 19.33 24.71 11.87
CA ALA A 27 19.03 25.97 11.21
C ALA A 27 20.31 26.71 10.79
N PRO A 28 20.29 27.52 9.72
CA PRO A 28 21.48 28.24 9.24
C PRO A 28 22.14 29.15 10.29
N ASP A 29 21.35 29.68 11.23
CA ASP A 29 21.79 30.54 12.33
C ASP A 29 22.34 29.74 13.54
N GLY A 30 22.22 28.40 13.51
CA GLY A 30 22.64 27.50 14.57
C GLY A 30 21.75 27.50 15.82
N THR A 31 20.63 28.22 15.83
CA THR A 31 19.81 28.39 17.04
C THR A 31 18.78 27.29 17.24
N ARG A 32 18.41 26.58 16.17
CA ARG A 32 17.37 25.54 16.19
C ARG A 32 17.89 24.23 15.61
N LEU A 33 17.69 23.14 16.33
CA LEU A 33 18.02 21.79 15.89
C LEU A 33 16.75 20.94 15.90
N ILE A 34 16.36 20.43 14.74
CA ILE A 34 15.16 19.59 14.58
C ILE A 34 15.58 18.14 14.34
N LEU A 35 14.99 17.24 15.11
CA LEU A 35 15.07 15.80 14.95
C LEU A 35 13.77 15.25 14.36
N SER A 36 13.89 14.32 13.42
CA SER A 36 12.81 13.38 13.16
C SER A 36 12.98 12.19 14.08
N VAL A 37 11.98 11.89 14.91
CA VAL A 37 11.99 10.78 15.85
C VAL A 37 10.88 9.83 15.47
N GLN A 38 11.25 8.60 15.14
CA GLN A 38 10.32 7.51 14.86
C GLN A 38 9.98 6.77 16.17
N ALA A 39 8.70 6.68 16.48
CA ALA A 39 8.16 5.93 17.62
C ALA A 39 6.93 5.12 17.18
N LEU A 40 6.44 4.23 18.03
CA LEU A 40 5.16 3.59 17.78
C LEU A 40 4.03 4.63 17.79
N ASP A 41 3.04 4.43 16.92
CA ASP A 41 1.77 5.16 16.98
C ASP A 41 1.01 4.83 18.28
N ASP A 42 -0.06 5.59 18.55
CA ASP A 42 -0.84 5.48 19.78
C ASP A 42 -1.46 4.08 19.96
N GLU A 43 -1.71 3.38 18.85
CA GLU A 43 -2.23 2.00 18.81
C GLU A 43 -1.13 0.94 18.99
N GLY A 44 0.14 1.30 18.86
CA GLY A 44 1.27 0.37 18.96
C GLY A 44 1.42 -0.56 17.76
N THR A 45 0.81 -0.23 16.62
CA THR A 45 0.75 -1.11 15.43
C THR A 45 1.71 -0.69 14.33
N ARG A 46 2.13 0.57 14.30
CA ARG A 46 3.03 1.11 13.26
C ARG A 46 4.07 2.05 13.86
N TYR A 47 5.17 2.22 13.12
CA TYR A 47 6.14 3.25 13.42
C TYR A 47 5.81 4.54 12.67
N MET A 48 5.65 5.64 13.39
CA MET A 48 5.40 6.96 12.83
C MET A 48 6.48 7.94 13.28
N SER A 49 6.84 8.85 12.37
CA SER A 49 7.81 9.91 12.65
C SER A 49 7.11 11.15 13.20
N GLU A 50 7.79 11.85 14.10
CA GLU A 50 7.38 13.17 14.58
C GLU A 50 8.59 14.10 14.63
N LEU A 51 8.36 15.42 14.53
CA LEU A 51 9.44 16.41 14.62
C LEU A 51 9.60 16.94 16.06
N TRP A 52 10.83 16.93 16.52
CA TRP A 52 11.23 17.40 17.85
C TRP A 52 12.31 18.48 17.73
N GLU A 53 12.13 19.58 18.44
CA GLU A 53 13.14 20.60 18.61
C GLU A 53 14.02 20.26 19.82
N VAL A 54 15.33 20.28 19.60
CA VAL A 54 16.36 20.07 20.61
C VAL A 54 17.18 21.34 20.72
N ASP A 55 17.53 21.70 21.95
CA ASP A 55 18.46 22.82 22.18
C ASP A 55 19.89 22.40 21.80
N PRO A 56 20.53 23.07 20.82
CA PRO A 56 21.92 22.77 20.46
C PRO A 56 22.89 22.95 21.65
N ALA A 57 22.59 23.84 22.59
CA ALA A 57 23.41 24.07 23.78
C ALA A 57 23.15 23.06 24.89
N GLY A 58 22.02 22.33 24.83
CA GLY A 58 21.61 21.37 25.85
C GLY A 58 20.97 21.99 27.10
N ASP A 59 20.72 23.30 27.10
CA ASP A 59 20.17 24.02 28.26
C ASP A 59 18.65 23.77 28.46
N ARG A 60 17.93 23.47 27.38
CA ARG A 60 16.49 23.19 27.41
C ARG A 60 16.17 21.75 27.00
N ALA A 61 15.17 21.18 27.67
CA ALA A 61 14.67 19.85 27.33
C ALA A 61 14.07 19.82 25.91
N PRO A 62 14.23 18.70 25.17
CA PRO A 62 13.57 18.52 23.88
C PRO A 62 12.06 18.68 23.96
N ARG A 63 11.46 19.32 22.95
CA ARG A 63 10.01 19.50 22.85
C ARG A 63 9.52 19.18 21.44
N ARG A 64 8.26 18.79 21.30
CA ARG A 64 7.62 18.62 19.98
C ARG A 64 7.58 19.97 19.28
N VAL A 65 7.84 19.98 17.96
CA VAL A 65 7.71 21.18 17.15
C VAL A 65 6.23 21.59 17.10
N PRO A 66 5.85 22.81 17.53
CA PRO A 66 4.47 23.27 17.43
C PRO A 66 3.96 23.21 15.99
N GLY A 67 2.80 22.61 15.74
CA GLY A 67 2.25 22.44 14.38
C GLY A 67 2.71 21.17 13.64
N SER A 68 3.67 20.43 14.20
CA SER A 68 4.02 19.10 13.71
C SER A 68 3.01 18.02 14.15
N ARG A 69 2.85 16.99 13.33
CA ARG A 69 1.93 15.84 13.51
C ARG A 69 2.68 14.52 13.32
N GLN A 70 2.09 13.42 13.78
CA GLN A 70 2.55 12.07 13.43
C GLN A 70 2.53 11.90 11.90
N GLY A 71 3.65 11.40 11.36
CA GLY A 71 3.91 11.27 9.93
C GLY A 71 4.87 12.32 9.38
N ASP A 72 5.16 13.41 10.11
CA ASP A 72 6.12 14.42 9.66
C ASP A 72 7.57 13.89 9.77
N SER A 73 8.35 14.06 8.70
CA SER A 73 9.67 13.44 8.56
C SER A 73 10.63 14.28 7.70
N ALA A 74 11.90 13.86 7.64
CA ALA A 74 12.94 14.47 6.81
C ALA A 74 13.05 16.01 6.98
N PRO A 75 13.31 16.52 8.20
CA PRO A 75 13.43 17.95 8.42
C PRO A 75 14.62 18.53 7.65
N ALA A 76 14.49 19.75 7.16
CA ALA A 76 15.56 20.58 6.63
C ALA A 76 15.20 22.06 6.84
N PHE A 77 16.17 22.96 6.73
CA PHE A 77 15.92 24.39 6.79
C PHE A 77 16.19 25.05 5.44
N ALA A 78 15.29 25.95 5.03
CA ALA A 78 15.56 26.90 3.97
C ALA A 78 16.59 27.95 4.42
N ALA A 79 17.15 28.69 3.47
CA ALA A 79 18.18 29.70 3.73
C ALA A 79 17.71 30.85 4.65
N ASP A 80 16.40 31.11 4.70
CA ASP A 80 15.75 32.11 5.55
C ASP A 80 15.42 31.59 6.97
N GLY A 81 15.67 30.31 7.26
CA GLY A 81 15.35 29.68 8.54
C GLY A 81 13.96 29.05 8.61
N THR A 82 13.18 29.03 7.52
CA THR A 82 11.92 28.29 7.44
C THR A 82 12.17 26.79 7.57
N LEU A 83 11.40 26.11 8.43
CA LEU A 83 11.48 24.65 8.58
C LEU A 83 10.71 23.97 7.44
N LEU A 84 11.38 23.09 6.72
CA LEU A 84 10.83 22.24 5.66
C LEU A 84 10.80 20.79 6.11
N PHE A 85 9.78 20.04 5.70
CA PHE A 85 9.65 18.62 6.02
C PHE A 85 8.72 17.89 5.03
N LEU A 86 8.79 16.56 5.04
CA LEU A 86 7.88 15.70 4.29
C LEU A 86 6.74 15.22 5.18
N ALA A 87 5.50 15.30 4.68
CA ALA A 87 4.33 14.75 5.37
C ALA A 87 3.24 14.33 4.41
N ASP A 88 2.58 13.22 4.73
CA ASP A 88 1.37 12.75 4.04
C ASP A 88 0.13 13.07 4.89
N ARG A 89 -0.41 14.28 4.71
CA ARG A 89 -1.53 14.80 5.51
C ARG A 89 -2.88 14.68 4.82
N GLU A 90 -2.90 14.37 3.52
CA GLU A 90 -4.08 14.49 2.65
C GLU A 90 -4.43 13.16 1.92
N SER A 91 -3.63 12.09 2.05
CA SER A 91 -3.88 10.77 1.45
C SER A 91 -5.18 10.05 1.89
N GLY A 92 -6.03 10.68 2.69
CA GLY A 92 -7.29 10.13 3.20
C GLY A 92 -8.46 10.19 2.21
N GLU A 93 -8.38 10.98 1.14
CA GLU A 93 -9.48 11.16 0.18
C GLU A 93 -9.34 10.26 -1.06
N CYS A 94 -10.45 9.67 -1.52
CA CYS A 94 -10.48 8.61 -2.54
C CYS A 94 -9.95 8.99 -3.93
N ASP A 95 -9.65 10.26 -4.18
CA ASP A 95 -9.16 10.76 -5.47
C ASP A 95 -7.79 11.46 -5.38
N GLU A 96 -7.21 11.61 -4.19
CA GLU A 96 -5.89 12.23 -4.02
C GLU A 96 -4.75 11.21 -4.19
N GLU A 97 -3.64 11.69 -4.76
CA GLU A 97 -2.49 10.86 -5.09
C GLU A 97 -1.70 10.58 -3.82
N PRO A 98 -1.61 9.31 -3.38
CA PRO A 98 -1.01 8.99 -2.09
C PRO A 98 0.48 9.35 -2.08
N GLY A 99 0.99 9.76 -0.93
CA GLY A 99 2.40 9.94 -0.69
C GLY A 99 2.76 11.32 -0.12
N PRO A 100 3.91 11.41 0.54
CA PRO A 100 4.32 12.62 1.25
C PRO A 100 4.53 13.81 0.31
N SER A 101 4.02 14.96 0.73
CA SER A 101 4.26 16.26 0.10
C SER A 101 5.34 17.02 0.86
N LEU A 102 5.89 18.08 0.24
CA LEU A 102 6.79 19.00 0.90
C LEU A 102 5.99 20.11 1.58
N TRP A 103 6.26 20.31 2.87
CA TRP A 103 5.60 21.30 3.72
C TRP A 103 6.61 22.28 4.28
N SER A 104 6.15 23.51 4.52
CA SER A 104 6.87 24.54 5.26
C SER A 104 6.15 24.84 6.57
N LEU A 105 6.93 25.20 7.59
CA LEU A 105 6.45 25.65 8.88
C LEU A 105 7.33 26.80 9.38
N THR A 106 6.70 27.96 9.54
CA THR A 106 7.28 29.15 10.16
C THR A 106 6.81 29.23 11.61
N ASP A 107 7.65 29.74 12.51
CA ASP A 107 7.32 29.77 13.94
C ASP A 107 6.03 30.56 14.22
N GLY A 108 5.04 29.86 14.78
CA GLY A 108 3.73 30.43 15.13
C GLY A 108 2.66 30.26 14.06
N ASP A 109 3.02 29.83 12.84
CA ASP A 109 2.10 29.64 11.73
C ASP A 109 1.63 28.18 11.60
N ALA A 110 0.55 27.99 10.83
CA ALA A 110 0.14 26.66 10.42
C ALA A 110 1.09 26.14 9.33
N ALA A 111 1.34 24.82 9.31
CA ALA A 111 2.13 24.23 8.25
C ALA A 111 1.41 24.33 6.89
N GLU A 112 2.14 24.73 5.86
CA GLU A 112 1.61 24.93 4.50
C GLU A 112 2.29 23.98 3.51
N ARG A 113 1.53 23.46 2.55
CA ARG A 113 2.05 22.58 1.50
C ARG A 113 2.66 23.43 0.39
N ILE A 114 3.97 23.28 0.16
CA ILE A 114 4.70 24.08 -0.85
C ILE A 114 4.94 23.32 -2.16
N ALA A 115 4.99 21.99 -2.13
CA ALA A 115 5.10 21.18 -3.34
C ALA A 115 4.51 19.78 -3.16
N HIS A 116 3.90 19.27 -4.24
CA HIS A 116 3.38 17.91 -4.31
C HIS A 116 3.80 17.25 -5.63
N HIS A 117 4.20 15.98 -5.56
CA HIS A 117 4.45 15.13 -6.71
C HIS A 117 3.47 13.96 -6.66
N PRO A 118 2.80 13.59 -7.76
CA PRO A 118 1.97 12.40 -7.84
C PRO A 118 2.71 11.15 -7.36
N GLY A 119 2.21 10.45 -6.33
CA GLY A 119 2.91 9.30 -5.76
C GLY A 119 3.96 9.64 -4.68
N GLY A 120 4.06 10.91 -4.30
CA GLY A 120 4.87 11.40 -3.19
C GLY A 120 6.30 11.80 -3.56
N THR A 121 6.84 12.73 -2.78
CA THR A 121 8.26 13.12 -2.78
C THR A 121 9.04 12.14 -1.92
N THR A 122 10.07 11.49 -2.47
CA THR A 122 10.87 10.48 -1.74
C THR A 122 11.93 11.10 -0.84
N ALA A 123 12.52 12.21 -1.27
CA ALA A 123 13.50 12.97 -0.49
C ALA A 123 13.64 14.37 -1.07
N PHE A 124 14.11 15.32 -0.27
CA PHE A 124 14.45 16.66 -0.73
C PHE A 124 15.69 17.21 -0.02
N THR A 125 16.25 18.29 -0.56
CA THR A 125 17.29 19.09 0.08
C THR A 125 17.07 20.56 -0.24
N ALA A 126 17.45 21.43 0.69
CA ALA A 126 17.37 22.88 0.54
C ALA A 126 18.78 23.47 0.44
N ALA A 127 18.96 24.47 -0.41
CA ALA A 127 20.22 25.17 -0.53
C ALA A 127 20.45 26.06 0.70
N ALA A 128 21.58 25.89 1.38
CA ALA A 128 21.87 26.63 2.61
C ALA A 128 22.06 28.15 2.43
N ARG A 129 22.25 28.62 1.19
CA ARG A 129 22.58 30.03 0.86
C ARG A 129 21.84 30.58 -0.36
N ALA A 130 20.78 29.90 -0.79
CA ALA A 130 19.96 30.33 -1.90
C ALA A 130 18.51 29.94 -1.66
N ASP A 131 17.59 30.69 -2.25
CA ASP A 131 16.17 30.35 -2.28
C ASP A 131 15.92 29.26 -3.34
N ALA A 132 16.41 28.05 -3.04
CA ALA A 132 16.35 26.91 -3.95
C ALA A 132 16.23 25.60 -3.17
N LEU A 133 15.42 24.68 -3.71
CA LEU A 133 15.25 23.33 -3.21
C LEU A 133 15.34 22.32 -4.35
N ALA A 134 15.76 21.10 -4.05
CA ALA A 134 15.77 19.98 -4.98
C ALA A 134 15.01 18.80 -4.35
N CYS A 135 14.10 18.21 -5.11
CA CYS A 135 13.29 17.07 -4.69
C CYS A 135 13.56 15.86 -5.60
N THR A 136 13.39 14.68 -5.04
CA THR A 136 13.37 13.41 -5.77
C THR A 136 12.00 12.76 -5.60
N ALA A 137 11.52 12.10 -6.64
CA ALA A 137 10.30 11.31 -6.61
C ALA A 137 10.41 10.16 -7.61
N ALA A 138 9.68 9.09 -7.38
CA ALA A 138 9.64 7.97 -8.32
C ALA A 138 8.79 8.33 -9.54
N LEU A 139 9.22 7.88 -10.73
CA LEU A 139 8.43 7.98 -11.95
C LEU A 139 8.14 6.58 -12.49
N LEU A 140 6.87 6.34 -12.83
CA LEU A 140 6.47 5.11 -13.49
C LEU A 140 7.02 5.09 -14.93
N PRO A 141 7.52 3.93 -15.41
CA PRO A 141 7.95 3.79 -16.79
C PRO A 141 6.87 4.25 -17.78
N GLY A 142 7.25 5.05 -18.77
CA GLY A 142 6.35 5.60 -19.78
C GLY A 142 5.69 6.94 -19.42
N ALA A 143 5.88 7.45 -18.19
CA ALA A 143 5.52 8.82 -17.85
C ALA A 143 6.40 9.82 -18.62
N LYS A 144 5.78 10.84 -19.23
CA LYS A 144 6.47 11.93 -19.93
C LYS A 144 6.50 13.22 -19.12
N ASP A 145 5.57 13.36 -18.20
CA ASP A 145 5.34 14.51 -17.34
C ASP A 145 4.56 14.07 -16.07
N LEU A 146 4.34 15.00 -15.14
CA LEU A 146 3.62 14.72 -13.88
C LEU A 146 2.18 14.25 -14.13
N ARG A 147 1.50 14.80 -15.13
CA ARG A 147 0.10 14.44 -15.45
C ARG A 147 -0.02 13.00 -15.95
N THR A 148 0.86 12.59 -16.86
CA THR A 148 0.91 11.22 -17.37
C THR A 148 1.36 10.24 -16.30
N HIS A 149 2.27 10.65 -15.40
CA HIS A 149 2.64 9.84 -14.24
C HIS A 149 1.45 9.61 -13.28
N ALA A 150 0.76 10.67 -12.91
CA ALA A 150 -0.49 10.66 -12.15
C ALA A 150 -1.54 9.70 -12.75
N ASP A 151 -1.76 9.79 -14.07
CA ASP A 151 -2.67 8.89 -14.79
C ASP A 151 -2.21 7.43 -14.72
N LEU A 152 -0.91 7.15 -14.83
CA LEU A 152 -0.36 5.80 -14.71
C LEU A 152 -0.52 5.24 -13.29
N LEU A 153 -0.32 6.06 -12.25
CA LEU A 153 -0.56 5.66 -10.86
C LEU A 153 -2.03 5.32 -10.62
N ARG A 154 -2.94 6.18 -11.08
CA ARG A 154 -4.39 5.90 -11.04
C ARG A 154 -4.72 4.60 -11.76
N ARG A 155 -4.19 4.39 -12.97
CA ARG A 155 -4.40 3.14 -13.73
C ARG A 155 -3.86 1.93 -12.99
N ARG A 156 -2.64 2.00 -12.44
CA ARG A 156 -2.02 0.91 -11.66
C ARG A 156 -2.84 0.56 -10.42
N ARG A 157 -3.28 1.56 -9.65
CA ARG A 157 -4.12 1.37 -8.45
C ARG A 157 -5.43 0.66 -8.81
N ARG A 158 -6.07 1.08 -9.90
CA ARG A 158 -7.31 0.48 -10.40
C ARG A 158 -7.09 -0.93 -10.95
N ALA A 159 -6.00 -1.15 -11.68
CA ALA A 159 -5.64 -2.47 -12.21
C ALA A 159 -5.28 -3.48 -11.11
N GLY A 160 -4.74 -3.02 -9.97
CA GLY A 160 -4.43 -3.88 -8.82
C GLY A 160 -5.61 -4.75 -8.35
N VAL A 161 -6.84 -4.25 -8.52
CA VAL A 161 -8.08 -4.92 -8.11
C VAL A 161 -8.33 -6.23 -8.86
N ASN A 162 -7.83 -6.39 -10.10
CA ASN A 162 -8.01 -7.59 -10.91
C ASN A 162 -6.71 -8.07 -11.58
N ALA A 163 -5.56 -7.67 -11.04
CA ALA A 163 -4.27 -7.75 -11.73
C ALA A 163 -3.87 -9.16 -12.13
N ALA A 164 -4.03 -10.16 -11.25
CA ALA A 164 -3.64 -11.55 -11.54
C ALA A 164 -4.45 -12.12 -12.71
N ASN A 165 -5.78 -11.97 -12.66
CA ASN A 165 -6.69 -12.46 -13.68
C ASN A 165 -6.54 -11.72 -15.01
N ARG A 166 -6.29 -10.41 -14.96
CA ARG A 166 -6.01 -9.62 -16.16
C ARG A 166 -4.65 -9.97 -16.76
N THR A 167 -3.66 -10.30 -15.94
CA THR A 167 -2.36 -10.76 -16.40
C THR A 167 -2.49 -12.10 -17.15
N ALA A 168 -3.28 -13.03 -16.60
CA ALA A 168 -3.51 -14.35 -17.18
C ALA A 168 -4.04 -14.33 -18.63
N THR A 169 -4.79 -13.28 -19.00
CA THR A 169 -5.35 -13.15 -20.35
C THR A 169 -4.55 -12.20 -21.25
N ARG A 170 -3.49 -11.56 -20.75
CA ARG A 170 -2.73 -10.55 -21.48
C ARG A 170 -1.32 -11.00 -21.88
N THR A 171 -0.72 -11.92 -21.13
CA THR A 171 0.65 -12.40 -21.35
C THR A 171 0.82 -13.83 -20.87
N ASP A 172 1.80 -14.52 -21.45
CA ASP A 172 2.28 -15.87 -21.13
C ASP A 172 3.63 -15.85 -20.38
N ARG A 173 4.10 -14.68 -19.94
CA ARG A 173 5.43 -14.51 -19.32
C ARG A 173 5.58 -15.25 -17.98
N PHE A 174 4.48 -15.57 -17.32
CA PHE A 174 4.47 -16.19 -15.99
C PHE A 174 4.32 -17.70 -16.10
N ARG A 175 5.09 -18.45 -15.31
CA ARG A 175 5.03 -19.92 -15.26
C ARG A 175 3.79 -20.44 -14.52
N ALA A 176 3.30 -19.67 -13.56
CA ALA A 176 2.11 -19.94 -12.77
C ALA A 176 1.53 -18.63 -12.22
N LEU A 177 0.23 -18.61 -11.94
CA LEU A 177 -0.46 -17.50 -11.29
C LEU A 177 -1.32 -18.02 -10.13
N VAL A 178 -1.48 -17.19 -9.10
CA VAL A 178 -2.40 -17.44 -7.98
C VAL A 178 -3.42 -16.30 -7.96
N SER A 179 -4.70 -16.64 -8.03
CA SER A 179 -5.82 -15.69 -7.92
C SER A 179 -6.57 -15.94 -6.62
N HIS A 180 -6.42 -15.04 -5.66
CA HIS A 180 -7.15 -15.08 -4.39
C HIS A 180 -8.22 -13.99 -4.38
N ALA A 181 -9.49 -14.37 -4.19
CA ALA A 181 -10.63 -13.46 -4.18
C ALA A 181 -10.64 -12.47 -5.38
N GLY A 182 -10.31 -12.98 -6.58
CA GLY A 182 -10.03 -12.15 -7.75
C GLY A 182 -11.27 -11.84 -8.60
N LEU A 183 -11.34 -10.63 -9.17
CA LEU A 183 -12.42 -10.27 -10.11
C LEU A 183 -12.20 -10.91 -11.50
N TRP A 184 -13.27 -11.41 -12.12
CA TRP A 184 -13.23 -12.05 -13.44
C TRP A 184 -14.19 -11.40 -14.44
N ASN A 185 -15.43 -11.18 -14.00
CA ASN A 185 -16.49 -10.56 -14.76
C ASN A 185 -16.98 -9.30 -14.04
N LEU A 186 -16.47 -8.14 -14.46
CA LEU A 186 -16.72 -6.88 -13.76
C LEU A 186 -18.20 -6.48 -13.80
N GLU A 187 -18.94 -6.85 -14.85
CA GLU A 187 -20.36 -6.51 -14.97
C GLU A 187 -21.20 -7.31 -13.97
N SER A 188 -21.01 -8.64 -13.90
CA SER A 188 -21.70 -9.46 -12.91
C SER A 188 -21.29 -9.09 -11.48
N PHE A 189 -20.00 -8.84 -11.27
CA PHE A 189 -19.43 -8.41 -9.99
C PHE A 189 -20.10 -7.14 -9.47
N GLN A 190 -20.26 -6.12 -10.32
CA GLN A 190 -20.83 -4.83 -9.91
C GLN A 190 -22.26 -4.96 -9.40
N GLY A 191 -23.02 -5.95 -9.89
CA GLY A 191 -24.37 -6.23 -9.41
C GLY A 191 -24.44 -7.00 -8.10
N ALA A 192 -23.33 -7.59 -7.62
CA ALA A 192 -23.34 -8.57 -6.54
C ALA A 192 -22.44 -8.24 -5.34
N THR A 193 -21.47 -7.33 -5.48
CA THR A 193 -20.57 -6.90 -4.40
C THR A 193 -21.24 -6.03 -3.34
N ASP A 194 -21.00 -6.25 -2.05
CA ASP A 194 -21.48 -5.36 -0.98
C ASP A 194 -20.91 -3.92 -1.03
N MET A 195 -19.87 -3.69 -1.84
CA MET A 195 -19.16 -2.42 -1.98
C MET A 195 -19.48 -1.69 -3.30
N HIS A 196 -20.72 -1.81 -3.80
CA HIS A 196 -21.14 -1.23 -5.09
C HIS A 196 -20.74 0.24 -5.28
N ALA A 197 -20.99 1.10 -4.28
CA ALA A 197 -20.70 2.52 -4.38
C ALA A 197 -19.20 2.82 -4.53
N TYR A 198 -18.36 2.03 -3.86
CA TYR A 198 -16.90 2.13 -3.95
C TYR A 198 -16.42 1.71 -5.36
N PHE A 199 -16.86 0.55 -5.84
CA PHE A 199 -16.43 0.05 -7.15
C PHE A 199 -17.01 0.85 -8.32
N ARG A 200 -18.18 1.49 -8.18
CA ARG A 200 -18.70 2.45 -9.17
C ARG A 200 -17.81 3.68 -9.33
N LYS A 201 -17.11 4.13 -8.28
CA LYS A 201 -16.12 5.22 -8.41
C LYS A 201 -14.90 4.79 -9.22
N ILE A 202 -14.51 3.52 -9.10
CA ILE A 202 -13.33 2.95 -9.76
C ILE A 202 -13.61 2.64 -11.24
N PHE A 203 -14.66 1.86 -11.50
CA PHE A 203 -14.97 1.29 -12.82
C PHE A 203 -16.06 2.04 -13.58
N GLY A 204 -16.79 2.95 -12.91
CA GLY A 204 -17.98 3.58 -13.46
C GLY A 204 -19.22 2.70 -13.30
N ASP A 205 -20.35 3.17 -13.83
CA ASP A 205 -21.62 2.43 -13.85
C ASP A 205 -21.77 1.71 -15.20
N PRO A 206 -21.95 0.38 -15.23
CA PRO A 206 -22.04 -0.38 -16.48
C PRO A 206 -23.30 -0.04 -17.30
N ARG A 207 -24.28 0.68 -16.75
CA ARG A 207 -25.46 1.15 -17.49
C ARG A 207 -25.22 2.45 -18.25
N SER A 208 -24.28 3.28 -17.82
CA SER A 208 -24.00 4.58 -18.44
C SER A 208 -22.60 4.71 -19.02
N ARG A 209 -21.64 3.90 -18.55
CA ARG A 209 -20.22 3.93 -18.96
C ARG A 209 -19.67 2.50 -19.08
N ARG A 210 -19.95 1.86 -20.23
CA ARG A 210 -19.56 0.47 -20.53
C ARG A 210 -18.12 0.27 -20.96
N GLU A 211 -17.50 1.28 -21.57
CA GLU A 211 -16.15 1.22 -22.15
C GLU A 211 -15.11 0.59 -21.20
N ARG A 212 -15.22 0.89 -19.90
CA ARG A 212 -14.32 0.33 -18.87
C ARG A 212 -14.59 -1.12 -18.55
N TYR A 213 -15.82 -1.60 -18.64
CA TYR A 213 -16.14 -3.01 -18.43
C TYR A 213 -15.67 -3.83 -19.64
N GLU A 214 -15.84 -3.30 -20.84
CA GLU A 214 -15.40 -3.92 -22.10
C GLU A 214 -13.87 -3.97 -22.23
N ALA A 215 -13.18 -2.88 -21.85
CA ALA A 215 -11.73 -2.89 -21.79
C ALA A 215 -11.22 -3.72 -20.59
N ASP A 216 -11.85 -3.50 -19.43
CA ASP A 216 -11.61 -3.97 -18.07
C ASP A 216 -11.56 -5.48 -17.81
N SER A 217 -12.59 -6.16 -18.33
CA SER A 217 -13.05 -7.43 -17.77
C SER A 217 -12.23 -8.61 -18.28
N PRO A 218 -11.52 -9.33 -17.40
CA PRO A 218 -10.67 -10.44 -17.81
C PRO A 218 -11.39 -11.53 -18.63
N HIS A 219 -12.63 -11.87 -18.28
CA HIS A 219 -13.40 -12.94 -18.95
C HIS A 219 -13.61 -12.74 -20.45
N LEU A 220 -13.59 -11.49 -20.94
CA LEU A 220 -13.73 -11.20 -22.37
C LEU A 220 -12.55 -11.74 -23.20
N ASP A 221 -11.39 -11.90 -22.56
CA ASP A 221 -10.17 -12.43 -23.15
C ASP A 221 -9.91 -13.90 -22.74
N ALA A 222 -10.92 -14.63 -22.22
CA ALA A 222 -10.76 -15.99 -21.65
C ALA A 222 -10.15 -17.02 -22.62
N ALA A 223 -10.34 -16.83 -23.93
CA ALA A 223 -9.73 -17.69 -24.97
C ALA A 223 -8.19 -17.64 -25.00
N ARG A 224 -7.57 -16.69 -24.31
CA ARG A 224 -6.12 -16.50 -24.25
C ARG A 224 -5.46 -17.16 -23.04
N LEU A 225 -6.24 -17.79 -22.15
CA LEU A 225 -5.73 -18.45 -20.96
C LEU A 225 -4.82 -19.62 -21.35
N THR A 226 -3.59 -19.59 -20.87
CA THR A 226 -2.56 -20.61 -21.15
C THR A 226 -1.70 -20.94 -19.93
N THR A 227 -1.62 -20.03 -18.96
CA THR A 227 -0.75 -20.16 -17.78
C THR A 227 -1.45 -20.97 -16.68
N PRO A 228 -0.80 -21.98 -16.06
CA PRO A 228 -1.34 -22.67 -14.90
C PRO A 228 -1.82 -21.71 -13.79
N MET A 229 -3.01 -21.95 -13.24
CA MET A 229 -3.58 -21.07 -12.21
C MET A 229 -4.14 -21.82 -10.99
N LEU A 230 -3.77 -21.36 -9.80
CA LEU A 230 -4.44 -21.71 -8.55
C LEU A 230 -5.46 -20.62 -8.20
N ILE A 231 -6.70 -21.02 -7.99
CA ILE A 231 -7.78 -20.15 -7.51
C ILE A 231 -7.99 -20.41 -6.02
N VAL A 232 -8.11 -19.34 -5.23
CA VAL A 232 -8.44 -19.39 -3.81
C VAL A 232 -9.68 -18.52 -3.56
N HIS A 233 -10.69 -19.06 -2.89
CA HIS A 233 -11.91 -18.28 -2.59
C HIS A 233 -12.62 -18.71 -1.31
N GLY A 234 -13.17 -17.74 -0.57
CA GLY A 234 -14.03 -17.96 0.60
C GLY A 234 -15.51 -17.99 0.22
N GLY A 235 -16.28 -18.93 0.78
CA GLY A 235 -17.70 -19.12 0.48
C GLY A 235 -18.62 -18.01 1.00
N GLN A 236 -18.18 -17.27 2.03
CA GLN A 236 -18.91 -16.15 2.63
C GLN A 236 -18.39 -14.78 2.16
N ASP A 237 -17.67 -14.73 1.03
CA ASP A 237 -17.17 -13.47 0.47
C ASP A 237 -18.29 -12.67 -0.21
N SER A 238 -18.90 -11.73 0.53
CA SER A 238 -19.87 -10.76 -0.01
C SER A 238 -19.20 -9.62 -0.77
N ARG A 239 -17.89 -9.41 -0.61
CA ARG A 239 -17.14 -8.34 -1.26
C ARG A 239 -16.81 -8.71 -2.69
N VAL A 240 -16.24 -9.90 -2.89
CA VAL A 240 -16.04 -10.53 -4.19
C VAL A 240 -16.81 -11.84 -4.21
N PRO A 241 -18.05 -11.85 -4.73
CA PRO A 241 -18.88 -13.04 -4.75
C PRO A 241 -18.18 -14.25 -5.39
N GLU A 242 -18.40 -15.45 -4.82
CA GLU A 242 -17.75 -16.68 -5.28
C GLU A 242 -18.00 -17.03 -6.76
N SER A 243 -19.05 -16.45 -7.36
CA SER A 243 -19.32 -16.57 -8.80
C SER A 243 -18.12 -16.15 -9.65
N GLN A 244 -17.35 -15.14 -9.22
CA GLN A 244 -16.17 -14.67 -9.95
C GLN A 244 -15.12 -15.76 -10.12
N SER A 245 -14.79 -16.45 -9.04
CA SER A 245 -13.83 -17.56 -9.04
C SER A 245 -14.39 -18.81 -9.73
N ARG A 246 -15.70 -19.07 -9.61
CA ARG A 246 -16.35 -20.18 -10.30
C ARG A 246 -16.38 -20.00 -11.82
N GLU A 247 -16.67 -18.80 -12.30
CA GLU A 247 -16.61 -18.44 -13.73
C GLU A 247 -15.18 -18.62 -14.27
N LEU A 248 -14.16 -18.08 -13.58
CA LEU A 248 -12.76 -18.26 -13.96
C LEU A 248 -12.34 -19.73 -13.99
N HIS A 249 -12.68 -20.51 -12.95
CA HIS A 249 -12.38 -21.93 -12.90
C HIS A 249 -13.00 -22.67 -14.09
N HIS A 250 -14.24 -22.35 -14.44
CA HIS A 250 -14.90 -22.94 -15.60
C HIS A 250 -14.17 -22.60 -16.91
N ASP A 251 -13.78 -21.34 -17.11
CA ASP A 251 -13.06 -20.91 -18.31
C ASP A 251 -11.68 -21.57 -18.43
N LEU A 252 -10.91 -21.66 -17.35
CA LEU A 252 -9.64 -22.39 -17.33
C LEU A 252 -9.81 -23.86 -17.74
N ARG A 253 -10.84 -24.52 -17.21
CA ARG A 253 -11.16 -25.91 -17.55
C ARG A 253 -11.53 -26.06 -19.02
N ARG A 254 -12.29 -25.11 -19.60
CA ARG A 254 -12.62 -25.12 -21.03
C ARG A 254 -11.40 -24.95 -21.93
N GLN A 255 -10.39 -24.21 -21.48
CA GLN A 255 -9.13 -24.04 -22.20
C GLN A 255 -8.10 -25.14 -21.90
N ASN A 256 -8.46 -26.15 -21.11
CA ASN A 256 -7.56 -27.22 -20.66
C ASN A 256 -6.29 -26.69 -19.96
N VAL A 257 -6.39 -25.55 -19.30
CA VAL A 257 -5.29 -24.98 -18.52
C VAL A 257 -5.18 -25.74 -17.20
N PRO A 258 -3.97 -26.18 -16.79
CA PRO A 258 -3.77 -26.78 -15.47
C PRO A 258 -4.26 -25.84 -14.37
N THR A 259 -5.21 -26.30 -13.57
CA THR A 259 -5.86 -25.46 -12.57
C THR A 259 -6.12 -26.20 -11.26
N GLY A 260 -5.87 -25.51 -10.16
CA GLY A 260 -6.32 -25.89 -8.82
C GLY A 260 -7.37 -24.91 -8.31
N PHE A 261 -8.30 -25.38 -7.48
CA PHE A 261 -9.30 -24.54 -6.82
C PHE A 261 -9.37 -24.90 -5.34
N LEU A 262 -8.79 -24.05 -4.50
CA LEU A 262 -8.84 -24.12 -3.04
C LEU A 262 -10.03 -23.27 -2.55
N TYR A 263 -11.01 -23.93 -1.96
CA TYR A 263 -12.27 -23.30 -1.54
C TYR A 263 -12.47 -23.46 -0.04
N PHE A 264 -12.79 -22.37 0.64
CA PHE A 264 -13.04 -22.32 2.07
C PHE A 264 -14.50 -21.92 2.33
N PRO A 265 -15.43 -22.86 2.56
CA PRO A 265 -16.86 -22.55 2.66
C PRO A 265 -17.24 -21.51 3.72
N ASP A 266 -16.49 -21.48 4.82
CA ASP A 266 -16.76 -20.67 6.00
C ASP A 266 -15.96 -19.35 6.06
N GLU A 267 -14.99 -19.15 5.17
CA GLU A 267 -14.19 -17.92 5.11
C GLU A 267 -14.90 -16.83 4.30
N SER A 268 -14.63 -15.57 4.64
CA SER A 268 -15.14 -14.41 3.91
C SER A 268 -14.13 -13.95 2.84
N HIS A 269 -13.94 -12.64 2.68
CA HIS A 269 -13.01 -12.07 1.70
C HIS A 269 -11.53 -12.38 2.00
N GLY A 270 -11.19 -12.48 3.28
CA GLY A 270 -9.90 -12.97 3.75
C GLY A 270 -10.02 -14.40 4.26
N VAL A 271 -8.91 -15.14 4.21
CA VAL A 271 -8.76 -16.40 4.92
C VAL A 271 -8.10 -16.10 6.26
N GLU A 272 -8.81 -16.29 7.36
CA GLU A 272 -8.38 -15.83 8.69
C GLU A 272 -8.21 -16.96 9.70
N ALA A 273 -8.95 -18.07 9.57
CA ALA A 273 -8.85 -19.16 10.53
C ALA A 273 -7.42 -19.76 10.49
N PRO A 274 -6.76 -20.00 11.64
CA PRO A 274 -5.35 -20.40 11.65
C PRO A 274 -5.02 -21.66 10.84
N ASN A 275 -5.90 -22.67 10.89
CA ASN A 275 -5.78 -23.90 10.11
C ASN A 275 -5.98 -23.66 8.62
N HIS A 276 -6.91 -22.78 8.22
CA HIS A 276 -7.13 -22.40 6.82
C HIS A 276 -5.97 -21.57 6.28
N LEU A 277 -5.41 -20.64 7.07
CA LEU A 277 -4.20 -19.89 6.72
C LEU A 277 -3.02 -20.82 6.47
N ARG A 278 -2.79 -21.80 7.36
CA ARG A 278 -1.75 -22.82 7.15
C ARG A 278 -2.00 -23.57 5.85
N LEU A 279 -3.21 -24.06 5.63
CA LEU A 279 -3.57 -24.79 4.42
C LEU A 279 -3.40 -23.95 3.15
N LEU A 280 -3.78 -22.67 3.20
CA LEU A 280 -3.60 -21.71 2.12
C LEU A 280 -2.13 -21.60 1.73
N TYR A 281 -1.24 -21.35 2.70
CA TYR A 281 0.19 -21.21 2.42
C TYR A 281 0.82 -22.51 1.93
N GLU A 282 0.50 -23.65 2.54
CA GLU A 282 1.00 -24.96 2.09
C GLU A 282 0.57 -25.24 0.64
N THR A 283 -0.69 -24.96 0.29
CA THR A 283 -1.22 -25.17 -1.07
C THR A 283 -0.56 -24.22 -2.08
N VAL A 284 -0.44 -22.93 -1.73
CA VAL A 284 0.17 -21.91 -2.61
C VAL A 284 1.64 -22.22 -2.86
N LEU A 285 2.41 -22.52 -1.82
CA LEU A 285 3.83 -22.85 -1.95
C LEU A 285 4.00 -24.14 -2.77
N GLY A 286 3.28 -25.20 -2.45
CA GLY A 286 3.34 -26.45 -3.22
C GLY A 286 2.96 -26.27 -4.70
N PHE A 287 2.03 -25.36 -5.00
CA PHE A 287 1.62 -25.08 -6.39
C PHE A 287 2.74 -24.36 -7.15
N LEU A 288 3.40 -23.41 -6.50
CA LEU A 288 4.54 -22.69 -7.07
C LEU A 288 5.77 -23.61 -7.19
N ASP A 289 6.05 -24.45 -6.19
CA ASP A 289 7.14 -25.42 -6.24
C ASP A 289 6.96 -26.36 -7.45
N HIS A 290 5.74 -26.84 -7.68
CA HIS A 290 5.44 -27.70 -8.82
C HIS A 290 5.56 -26.99 -10.18
N HIS A 291 4.93 -25.83 -10.35
CA HIS A 291 4.84 -25.18 -11.66
C HIS A 291 6.00 -24.23 -12.00
N VAL A 292 6.68 -23.69 -10.98
CA VAL A 292 7.79 -22.73 -11.15
C VAL A 292 9.14 -23.42 -10.95
N LEU A 293 9.28 -24.24 -9.91
CA LEU A 293 10.56 -24.90 -9.57
C LEU A 293 10.68 -26.32 -10.16
N GLY A 294 9.57 -26.90 -10.64
CA GLY A 294 9.54 -28.24 -11.23
C GLY A 294 9.60 -29.36 -10.20
N GLU A 295 9.25 -29.08 -8.93
CA GLU A 295 9.21 -30.09 -7.88
C GLU A 295 7.98 -31.02 -8.03
N GLU A 296 8.02 -32.16 -7.37
CA GLU A 296 6.87 -33.06 -7.31
C GLU A 296 5.76 -32.42 -6.47
N TRP A 297 4.53 -32.42 -6.98
CA TRP A 297 3.38 -31.91 -6.24
C TRP A 297 3.16 -32.71 -4.95
N ARG A 298 3.16 -32.01 -3.82
CA ARG A 298 2.82 -32.57 -2.50
C ARG A 298 1.49 -32.00 -2.05
N ARG A 299 0.48 -32.86 -1.90
CA ARG A 299 -0.82 -32.48 -1.34
C ARG A 299 -0.63 -32.09 0.13
N PRO A 300 -1.04 -30.87 0.55
CA PRO A 300 -1.11 -30.49 1.96
C PRO A 300 -1.85 -31.52 2.81
N GLU A 301 -1.39 -31.74 4.05
CA GLU A 301 -1.98 -32.73 4.96
C GLU A 301 -3.43 -32.41 5.35
N LEU A 302 -3.79 -31.12 5.31
CA LEU A 302 -5.11 -30.62 5.68
C LEU A 302 -6.15 -30.69 4.54
N LEU A 303 -5.79 -31.23 3.36
CA LEU A 303 -6.70 -31.45 2.20
C LEU A 303 -7.22 -32.87 2.08
#